data_AF-A0A8H6ID80-F1
#
_entry.id   AF-A0A8H6ID80-F1
#
_cell.length_a   1.000
_cell.length_b   1.000
_cell.length_c   1.000
_cell.angle_alpha   90.00
_cell.angle_beta   90.00
_cell.angle_gamma   90.00
#
_symmetry.space_group_name_H-M   'P 1'
#
loop_
_entity.id
_entity.type
_entity.pdbx_description
1 polymer ?
#
loop_
_entity_poly.entity_id
_entity_poly.type
_entity_poly.pdbx_seq_one_letter_code
_entity_poly.pdbx_strand_id
1 'polypeptide(L)' 'HPRLTKAHTGEYLASKVADLLRHWGIDNKLLGFTSDNASNNDTLVAELATLIPTFRGSVHHVRCF' A
#
# COMPACT_ATOMS: atom_id res chain seq x y z
N HIS A 1 -14.49 7.22 21.38
CA HIS A 1 -13.86 6.66 20.16
C HIS A 1 -12.48 7.27 19.98
N PRO A 2 -11.38 6.51 20.00
CA PRO A 2 -10.07 7.07 19.72
C PRO A 2 -9.99 7.43 18.23
N ARG A 3 -9.97 8.73 17.94
CA ARG A 3 -9.74 9.26 16.59
C ARG A 3 -8.24 9.23 16.37
N LEU A 4 -7.78 8.41 15.43
CA LEU A 4 -6.37 8.31 15.05
C LEU A 4 -5.97 9.59 14.28
N THR A 5 -5.11 10.39 14.90
CA THR A 5 -4.76 11.76 14.45
C THR A 5 -3.47 11.85 13.63
N LYS A 6 -2.70 10.78 13.53
CA LYS A 6 -1.68 10.67 12.47
C LYS A 6 -2.41 10.24 11.22
N ALA A 7 -2.58 11.19 10.31
CA ALA A 7 -3.43 11.06 9.15
C ALA A 7 -3.26 9.68 8.50
N HIS A 8 -4.36 8.92 8.46
CA HIS A 8 -4.52 7.68 7.71
C HIS A 8 -4.46 7.94 6.20
N THR A 9 -3.45 8.69 5.75
CA THR A 9 -3.26 8.94 4.34
C THR A 9 -2.70 7.68 3.69
N GLY A 10 -3.04 7.49 2.43
CA GLY A 10 -2.46 6.41 1.65
C GLY A 10 -0.93 6.49 1.60
N GLU A 11 -0.35 7.69 1.62
CA GLU A 11 1.10 7.86 1.57
C GLU A 11 1.80 7.30 2.82
N TYR A 12 1.25 7.56 4.01
CA TYR A 12 1.80 7.01 5.25
C TYR A 12 1.73 5.48 5.26
N LEU A 13 0.60 4.92 4.82
CA LEU A 13 0.43 3.47 4.69
C LEU A 13 1.40 2.88 3.68
N ALA A 14 1.58 3.51 2.51
CA ALA A 14 2.51 3.05 1.48
C ALA A 14 3.95 2.99 2.00
N SER A 15 4.39 4.02 2.73
CA SER A 15 5.72 4.02 3.37
C SER A 15 5.87 2.86 4.35
N LYS A 16 4.87 2.62 5.23
CA LYS A 16 4.93 1.53 6.21
C LYS A 16 4.91 0.15 5.56
N VAL A 17 4.13 -0.04 4.51
CA VAL A 17 4.11 -1.29 3.73
C VAL A 17 5.46 -1.51 3.06
N ALA A 18 6.03 -0.49 2.41
CA ALA A 18 7.34 -0.59 1.78
C ALA A 18 8.45 -0.90 2.81
N ASP A 19 8.43 -0.29 4.00
CA ASP A 19 9.36 -0.58 5.09
C ASP A 19 9.29 -2.07 5.49
N LEU A 20 8.07 -2.60 5.65
CA LEU A 20 7.86 -4.01 5.99
C LEU A 20 8.37 -4.94 4.89
N LEU A 21 8.03 -4.68 3.62
CA LEU A 21 8.47 -5.51 2.50
C LEU A 21 10.00 -5.59 2.40
N ARG A 22 10.70 -4.46 2.60
CA ARG A 22 12.16 -4.40 2.62
C ARG A 22 12.74 -5.10 3.85
N HIS A 23 12.12 -4.93 5.01
CA HIS A 23 12.53 -5.62 6.24
C HIS A 23 12.53 -7.14 6.08
N TRP A 24 11.53 -7.67 5.39
CA TRP A 24 11.41 -9.10 5.08
C TRP A 24 12.15 -9.53 3.81
N GLY A 25 12.76 -8.60 3.05
CA GLY A 25 13.47 -8.89 1.80
C GLY A 25 12.56 -9.44 0.68
N ILE A 26 11.30 -9.00 0.66
CA ILE A 26 10.27 -9.44 -0.30
C ILE A 26 9.69 -8.29 -1.13
N ASP A 27 10.31 -7.12 -1.09
CA ASP A 27 9.95 -5.96 -1.91
C ASP A 27 9.96 -6.29 -3.41
N ASN A 28 10.86 -7.15 -3.87
CA ASN A 28 10.89 -7.63 -5.25
C ASN A 28 9.89 -8.77 -5.57
N LYS A 29 9.07 -9.20 -4.61
CA LYS A 29 8.12 -10.32 -4.74
C LYS A 29 6.65 -9.89 -4.60
N LEU A 30 6.37 -8.59 -4.59
CA LEU A 30 5.00 -8.08 -4.50
C LEU A 30 4.26 -8.24 -5.84
N LEU A 31 3.52 -9.34 -5.99
CA LEU A 31 2.70 -9.61 -7.18
C LEU A 31 1.32 -8.93 -7.12
N GLY A 32 0.66 -8.93 -5.96
CA GLY A 32 -0.70 -8.42 -5.80
C GLY A 32 -0.90 -7.80 -4.43
N PHE A 33 -1.75 -6.79 -4.36
CA PHE A 33 -2.12 -6.09 -3.12
C PHE A 33 -3.63 -6.10 -2.99
N THR A 34 -4.17 -6.55 -1.86
CA THR A 34 -5.63 -6.61 -1.63
C THR A 34 -6.01 -5.70 -0.47
N SER A 35 -7.01 -4.84 -0.67
CA SER A 35 -7.55 -3.96 0.38
C SER A 35 -9.03 -3.67 0.17
N ASP A 36 -9.70 -3.07 1.15
CA ASP A 36 -11.09 -2.60 0.97
C ASP A 36 -11.18 -1.41 0.01
N ASN A 37 -12.42 -0.99 -0.29
CA ASN A 37 -12.71 0.06 -1.28
C ASN A 37 -12.58 1.50 -0.72
N ALA A 38 -11.87 1.70 0.39
CA ALA A 38 -11.62 3.04 0.90
C ALA A 38 -10.64 3.81 0.00
N SER A 39 -10.92 5.09 -0.26
CA SER A 39 -10.14 5.94 -1.19
C SER A 39 -8.69 6.15 -0.77
N ASN A 40 -8.38 6.02 0.52
CA ASN A 40 -7.00 6.04 1.02
C ASN A 40 -6.17 4.86 0.48
N ASN A 41 -6.78 3.72 0.16
CA ASN A 41 -6.08 2.58 -0.42
C ASN A 41 -5.70 2.84 -1.88
N ASP A 42 -6.44 3.69 -2.59
CA ASP A 42 -6.07 4.11 -3.94
C ASP A 42 -4.79 4.93 -3.91
N THR A 43 -4.72 5.89 -2.99
CA THR A 43 -3.49 6.66 -2.73
C THR A 43 -2.35 5.75 -2.27
N LEU A 44 -2.62 4.79 -1.38
CA LEU A 44 -1.62 3.81 -0.93
C LEU A 44 -1.02 3.06 -2.12
N VAL A 45 -1.85 2.50 -2.99
CA VAL A 45 -1.41 1.69 -4.13
C VAL A 45 -0.61 2.52 -5.13
N ALA A 46 -1.03 3.76 -5.40
CA ALA A 46 -0.31 4.68 -6.26
C ALA A 46 1.09 4.98 -5.71
N GLU A 47 1.17 5.35 -4.43
CA GLU A 47 2.45 5.67 -3.78
C GLU A 47 3.35 4.43 -3.65
N LEU A 48 2.78 3.26 -3.32
CA LEU A 48 3.53 2.03 -3.17
C LEU A 48 4.18 1.59 -4.49
N ALA A 49 3.54 1.86 -5.64
CA ALA A 49 4.11 1.59 -6.95
C ALA A 49 5.35 2.46 -7.25
N THR A 50 5.46 3.64 -6.64
CA THR A 50 6.68 4.48 -6.73
C THR A 50 7.80 3.94 -5.86
N LEU A 51 7.46 3.32 -4.72
CA LEU A 51 8.41 2.80 -3.74
C LEU A 51 8.92 1.39 -4.06
N ILE A 52 8.14 0.61 -4.82
CA ILE A 52 8.37 -0.80 -5.14
C ILE A 52 8.28 -0.96 -6.67
N PRO A 53 9.39 -0.83 -7.42
CA PRO A 53 9.36 -0.80 -8.89
C PRO A 53 8.81 -2.07 -9.55
N THR A 54 8.81 -3.20 -8.85
CA THR A 54 8.24 -4.47 -9.30
C THR A 54 6.71 -4.53 -9.19
N PHE A 55 6.11 -3.65 -8.38
CA PHE A 55 4.67 -3.60 -8.17
C PHE A 55 4.00 -2.69 -9.20
N ARG A 56 3.10 -3.26 -10.01
CA ARG A 56 2.41 -2.54 -11.11
C ARG A 56 1.18 -1.74 -10.66
N GLY A 57 1.18 -1.25 -9.42
CA GLY A 57 0.14 -0.38 -8.88
C GLY A 57 -1.27 -0.96 -9.01
N SER A 58 -2.20 -0.16 -9.55
CA SER A 58 -3.63 -0.49 -9.65
C SER A 58 -3.93 -1.74 -10.49
N VAL A 59 -3.07 -2.11 -11.44
CA VAL A 59 -3.22 -3.34 -12.25
C VAL A 59 -3.14 -4.59 -11.35
N HIS A 60 -2.41 -4.50 -10.24
CA HIS A 60 -2.21 -5.57 -9.27
C HIS A 60 -2.99 -5.33 -7.96
N HIS A 61 -3.93 -4.37 -7.97
CA HIS A 61 -4.78 -4.08 -6.81
C HIS A 61 -6.11 -4.82 -6.90
N VAL A 62 -6.34 -5.73 -5.96
CA VAL A 62 -7.62 -6.44 -5.81
C VAL A 62 -8.42 -5.75 -4.71
N ARG A 63 -9.69 -5.45 -4.98
CA ARG A 63 -10.59 -4.85 -3.99
C ARG A 63 -11.42 -5.92 -3.30
N CYS A 64 -11.57 -5.81 -1.98
CA CYS A 64 -12.51 -6.64 -1.24
C CYS A 64 -13.96 -6.31 -1.64
N PHE A 65 -14.81 -7.33 -1.65
CA PHE A 65 -16.27 -7.20 -1.80
C PHE A 65 -16.94 -6.78 -0.49
#